data_AF-A0A924FVU8-F1
#
_entry.id   AF-A0A924FVU8-F1
#
_cell.length_a   1.000
_cell.length_b   1.000
_cell.length_c   1.000
_cell.angle_alpha   90.00
_cell.angle_beta   90.00
_cell.angle_gamma   90.00
#
_symmetry.space_group_name_H-M   'P 1'
#
loop_
_entity.id
_entity.type
_entity.pdbx_description
1 polymer ?
#
loop_
_entity_poly.entity_id
_entity_poly.type
_entity_poly.pdbx_seq_one_letter_code
_entity_poly.pdbx_strand_id
1 'polypeptide(L)'
;MKILYCSTPCGSGKTHNAVSYAAEMAADGKIAMILQPTTDLIDKTIADEIGGLVPKPMYTRFHGKASDSKKGVGLRLSEHLKNFGSEGQVLFATHQVLEHVEYWPTKKDVHIIIDETFQVHDHQVHSLPKSHRILTDHFKMEHHNAVYSRIVRCNRP
;
A
#
# COMPACT_ATOMS: atom_id res chain seq x y z
N MET A 1 9.46 -9.13 4.96
CA MET A 1 8.09 -8.73 4.56
C MET A 1 7.36 -9.98 4.08
N LYS A 2 6.22 -10.32 4.68
CA LYS A 2 5.41 -11.49 4.29
C LYS A 2 4.16 -10.97 3.58
N ILE A 3 3.94 -11.40 2.34
CA ILE A 3 2.72 -11.09 1.58
C ILE A 3 1.79 -12.29 1.71
N LEU A 4 0.56 -12.05 2.17
CA LEU A 4 -0.50 -13.05 2.25
C LEU A 4 -1.57 -12.72 1.21
N TYR A 5 -2.19 -13.75 0.63
CA TYR A 5 -3.27 -13.60 -0.35
C TYR A 5 -4.43 -14.55 0.00
N CYS A 6 -5.66 -14.06 -0.16
CA CYS A 6 -6.88 -14.81 0.09
C CYS A 6 -7.83 -14.67 -1.11
N SER A 7 -7.87 -15.69 -1.99
CA SER A 7 -8.89 -15.80 -3.04
C SER A 7 -10.12 -16.52 -2.52
N THR A 8 -11.22 -15.80 -2.34
CA THR A 8 -12.51 -16.40 -2.01
C THR A 8 -13.60 -15.76 -2.89
N PRO A 9 -14.76 -16.41 -3.12
CA PRO A 9 -15.86 -15.85 -3.93
C PRO A 9 -16.45 -14.57 -3.33
N CYS A 10 -16.94 -13.63 -4.14
CA CYS A 10 -17.65 -12.45 -3.61
C CYS A 10 -18.82 -12.87 -2.71
N GLY A 11 -19.02 -12.15 -1.59
CA GLY A 11 -20.06 -12.49 -0.60
C GLY A 11 -19.66 -13.52 0.46
N SER A 12 -18.44 -14.04 0.44
CA SER A 12 -17.95 -15.03 1.42
C SER A 12 -17.51 -14.46 2.79
N GLY A 13 -17.84 -13.20 3.11
CA GLY A 13 -17.40 -12.55 4.36
C GLY A 13 -15.92 -12.13 4.38
N LYS A 14 -15.31 -11.82 3.23
CA LYS A 14 -13.90 -11.35 3.17
C LYS A 14 -13.66 -10.11 4.02
N THR A 15 -14.51 -9.11 3.85
CA THR A 15 -14.40 -7.84 4.57
C THR A 15 -14.56 -8.04 6.07
N HIS A 16 -15.53 -8.86 6.49
CA HIS A 16 -15.67 -9.29 7.89
C HIS A 16 -14.37 -9.91 8.42
N ASN A 17 -13.82 -10.92 7.74
CA ASN A 17 -12.59 -11.59 8.19
C ASN A 17 -11.37 -10.65 8.20
N ALA A 18 -11.29 -9.73 7.22
CA ALA A 18 -10.25 -8.70 7.19
C ALA A 18 -10.33 -7.77 8.40
N VAL A 19 -11.55 -7.37 8.79
CA VAL A 19 -11.81 -6.55 9.97
C VAL A 19 -11.54 -7.30 11.26
N SER A 20 -11.96 -8.57 11.38
CA SER A 20 -11.64 -9.41 12.54
C SER A 20 -10.13 -9.58 12.72
N TYR A 21 -9.41 -9.90 11.64
CA TYR A 21 -7.95 -10.01 11.67
C TYR A 21 -7.29 -8.67 12.06
N ALA A 22 -7.78 -7.55 11.55
CA ALA A 22 -7.27 -6.24 11.92
C ALA A 22 -7.51 -5.93 13.40
N ALA A 23 -8.67 -6.30 13.94
CA ALA A 23 -8.99 -6.13 15.36
C ALA A 23 -8.08 -6.98 16.26
N GLU A 24 -7.77 -8.22 15.88
CA GLU A 24 -6.79 -9.07 16.59
C GLU A 24 -5.40 -8.42 16.62
N MET A 25 -4.93 -7.90 15.49
CA MET A 25 -3.64 -7.20 15.44
C MET A 25 -3.64 -5.92 16.29
N ALA A 26 -4.75 -5.18 16.31
CA ALA A 26 -4.89 -4.02 17.18
C ALA A 26 -4.90 -4.41 18.67
N ALA A 27 -5.53 -5.53 19.04
CA ALA A 27 -5.51 -6.06 20.41
C ALA A 27 -4.08 -6.45 20.85
N ASP A 28 -3.24 -6.91 19.92
CA ASP A 28 -1.82 -7.20 20.14
C ASP A 28 -0.94 -5.93 20.26
N GLY A 29 -1.51 -4.73 20.22
CA GLY A 29 -0.75 -3.48 20.26
C GLY A 29 -0.12 -3.06 18.91
N LYS A 30 -0.48 -3.74 17.83
CA LYS A 30 0.05 -3.50 16.47
C LYS A 30 -0.84 -2.53 15.69
N ILE A 31 -0.35 -2.09 14.54
CA ILE A 31 -1.12 -1.28 13.59
C ILE A 31 -1.65 -2.20 12.51
N ALA A 32 -2.96 -2.23 12.32
CA ALA A 32 -3.59 -2.87 11.17
C ALA A 32 -4.23 -1.82 10.28
N MET A 33 -3.75 -1.69 9.04
CA MET A 33 -4.26 -0.73 8.08
C MET A 33 -5.07 -1.46 7.00
N ILE A 34 -6.37 -1.16 6.94
CA ILE A 34 -7.29 -1.64 5.92
C ILE A 34 -7.40 -0.59 4.81
N LEU A 35 -7.06 -0.99 3.60
CA LEU A 35 -7.09 -0.16 2.41
C LEU A 35 -8.23 -0.58 1.49
N GLN A 36 -9.15 0.34 1.23
CA GLN A 36 -10.35 0.09 0.42
C GLN A 36 -10.44 1.05 -0.78
N PRO A 37 -11.18 0.71 -1.85
CA PRO A 37 -11.23 1.53 -3.06
C PRO A 37 -11.87 2.91 -2.85
N THR A 38 -12.91 3.00 -2.01
CA THR A 38 -13.72 4.23 -1.87
C THR A 38 -13.95 4.61 -0.41
N THR A 39 -14.19 5.91 -0.18
CA THR A 39 -14.55 6.43 1.15
C THR A 39 -15.87 5.87 1.66
N ASP A 40 -16.82 5.66 0.75
CA ASP A 40 -18.16 5.21 1.10
C ASP A 40 -18.12 3.73 1.53
N LEU A 41 -17.23 2.92 0.95
CA LEU A 41 -16.99 1.55 1.39
C LEU A 41 -16.32 1.51 2.78
N ILE A 42 -15.40 2.44 3.05
CA ILE A 42 -14.79 2.57 4.39
C ILE A 42 -15.86 2.87 5.43
N ASP A 43 -16.71 3.87 5.17
CA ASP A 43 -17.76 4.25 6.12
C ASP A 43 -18.74 3.11 6.37
N LYS A 44 -19.12 2.38 5.31
CA LYS A 44 -19.95 1.18 5.41
C LYS A 44 -19.28 0.07 6.23
N THR A 45 -18.01 -0.21 5.96
CA THR A 45 -17.23 -1.24 6.67
C THR A 45 -17.10 -0.92 8.16
N ILE A 46 -16.90 0.36 8.50
CA ILE A 46 -16.87 0.79 9.90
C ILE A 46 -18.23 0.60 10.56
N ALA A 47 -19.32 0.97 9.89
CA ALA A 47 -20.67 0.86 10.43
C ALA A 47 -21.09 -0.61 10.64
N ASP A 48 -20.88 -1.44 9.62
CA ASP A 48 -21.40 -2.80 9.55
C ASP A 48 -20.50 -3.81 10.30
N GLU A 49 -19.18 -3.66 10.21
CA GLU A 49 -18.23 -4.65 10.73
C GLU A 49 -17.63 -4.22 12.07
N ILE A 50 -17.00 -3.03 12.14
CA ILE A 50 -16.39 -2.53 13.38
C ILE A 50 -17.46 -2.24 14.45
N GLY A 51 -18.64 -1.79 14.04
CA GLY A 51 -19.77 -1.52 14.94
C GLY A 51 -20.23 -2.75 15.73
N GLY A 52 -20.08 -3.95 15.15
CA GLY A 52 -20.51 -5.22 15.75
C GLY A 52 -19.47 -5.91 16.62
N LEU A 53 -18.21 -5.45 16.63
CA LEU A 53 -17.13 -6.11 17.37
C LEU A 53 -17.18 -5.78 18.88
N VAL A 54 -16.95 -6.82 19.70
CA VAL A 54 -16.78 -6.71 21.15
C VAL A 54 -15.56 -7.56 21.57
N PRO A 55 -14.50 -6.97 22.14
CA PRO A 55 -14.32 -5.54 22.39
C PRO A 55 -14.11 -4.75 21.09
N LYS A 56 -14.60 -3.51 21.07
CA LYS A 56 -14.45 -2.62 19.91
C LYS A 56 -13.01 -2.10 19.85
N PRO A 57 -12.26 -2.32 18.76
CA PRO A 57 -10.90 -1.82 18.65
C PRO A 57 -10.88 -0.30 18.49
N MET A 58 -9.79 0.33 18.91
CA MET A 58 -9.52 1.73 18.53
C MET A 58 -9.36 1.79 17.01
N TYR A 59 -10.01 2.76 16.36
CA TYR A 59 -9.86 2.94 14.92
C TYR A 59 -9.75 4.40 14.52
N THR A 60 -9.18 4.67 13.34
CA THR A 60 -9.16 6.00 12.73
C THR A 60 -9.28 5.87 11.22
N ARG A 61 -10.01 6.81 10.59
CA ARG A 61 -10.20 6.86 9.14
C ARG A 61 -9.45 8.04 8.52
N PHE A 62 -8.75 7.78 7.43
CA PHE A 62 -7.96 8.73 6.67
C PHE A 62 -8.50 8.82 5.23
N HIS A 63 -9.35 9.81 5.00
CA HIS A 63 -9.78 10.17 3.65
C HIS A 63 -10.13 11.66 3.58
N GLY A 64 -10.21 12.21 2.35
CA GLY A 64 -10.39 13.65 2.13
C GLY A 64 -11.68 14.23 2.73
N LYS A 65 -12.74 13.42 2.87
CA LYS A 65 -14.00 13.82 3.49
C LYS A 65 -14.01 13.72 5.03
N ALA A 66 -13.01 13.09 5.64
CA ALA A 66 -13.04 12.75 7.07
C ALA A 66 -12.63 13.90 8.00
N SER A 67 -12.18 15.04 7.49
CA SER A 67 -11.69 16.14 8.32
C SER A 67 -11.63 17.47 7.57
N ASP A 68 -11.95 18.58 8.25
CA ASP A 68 -11.72 19.97 7.81
C ASP A 68 -10.23 20.39 7.78
N SER A 69 -9.33 19.43 7.60
CA SER A 69 -7.89 19.65 7.62
C SER A 69 -7.39 20.17 6.28
N LYS A 70 -6.66 21.29 6.29
CA LYS A 70 -5.91 21.80 5.13
C LYS A 70 -4.72 20.90 4.72
N LYS A 71 -4.34 19.91 5.54
CA LYS A 71 -3.26 18.94 5.25
C LYS A 71 -3.77 17.76 4.42
N GLY A 72 -2.97 17.34 3.43
CA GLY A 72 -3.23 16.16 2.61
C GLY A 72 -3.26 14.85 3.44
N VAL A 73 -4.01 13.87 2.94
CA VAL A 73 -4.26 12.60 3.65
C VAL A 73 -2.97 11.83 3.93
N GLY A 74 -2.02 11.79 2.97
CA GLY A 74 -0.72 11.12 3.14
C GLY A 74 0.13 11.73 4.26
N LEU A 75 0.19 13.07 4.34
CA LEU A 75 0.91 13.76 5.41
C LEU A 75 0.31 13.43 6.78
N ARG A 76 -1.01 13.42 6.90
CA ARG A 76 -1.72 13.07 8.14
C ARG A 76 -1.44 11.64 8.56
N LEU A 77 -1.46 10.69 7.62
CA LEU A 77 -1.12 9.31 7.91
C LEU A 77 0.34 9.19 8.37
N SER A 78 1.28 9.86 7.69
CA SER A 78 2.68 9.86 8.08
C SER A 78 2.90 10.45 9.48
N GLU A 79 2.26 11.58 9.80
CA GLU A 79 2.27 12.19 11.14
C GLU A 79 1.67 11.24 12.19
N HIS A 80 0.58 10.56 11.86
CA HIS A 80 -0.06 9.59 12.75
C HIS A 80 0.85 8.40 13.04
N LEU A 81 1.47 7.83 12.01
CA LEU A 81 2.39 6.70 12.15
C LEU A 81 3.68 7.09 12.92
N LYS A 82 4.14 8.34 12.80
CA LYS A 82 5.32 8.85 13.55
C LYS A 82 5.03 9.01 15.04
N ASN A 83 3.83 9.48 15.39
CA ASN A 83 3.42 9.76 16.77
C ASN A 83 2.64 8.61 17.41
N PHE A 84 2.59 7.46 16.75
CA PHE A 84 1.78 6.34 17.21
C PHE A 84 2.27 5.82 18.56
N GLY A 85 1.34 5.73 19.52
CA GLY A 85 1.61 5.32 20.90
C GLY A 85 1.84 3.81 21.06
N SER A 86 1.82 3.33 22.30
CA SER A 86 1.99 1.91 22.64
C SER A 86 0.76 1.06 22.38
N GLU A 87 -0.43 1.64 22.33
CA GLU A 87 -1.69 0.94 22.04
C GLU A 87 -1.79 0.54 20.58
N GLY A 88 -2.57 -0.50 20.26
CA GLY A 88 -2.78 -0.95 18.88
C GLY A 88 -4.04 -0.33 18.28
N GLN A 89 -4.09 -0.26 16.95
CA GLN A 89 -5.12 0.49 16.27
C GLN A 89 -5.42 -0.04 14.86
N VAL A 90 -6.69 0.05 14.46
CA VAL A 90 -7.13 -0.18 13.08
C VAL A 90 -7.19 1.15 12.32
N LEU A 91 -6.46 1.26 11.22
CA LEU A 91 -6.48 2.44 10.34
C LEU A 91 -7.25 2.10 9.07
N PHE A 92 -8.18 2.96 8.68
CA PHE A 92 -8.88 2.85 7.40
C PHE A 92 -8.39 3.95 6.46
N ALA A 93 -8.03 3.59 5.24
CA ALA A 93 -7.65 4.57 4.22
C ALA A 93 -8.04 4.08 2.82
N THR A 94 -8.06 4.98 1.85
CA THR A 94 -8.26 4.59 0.45
C THR A 94 -6.97 4.02 -0.14
N HIS A 95 -7.09 3.19 -1.19
CA HIS A 95 -5.94 2.70 -1.96
C HIS A 95 -4.97 3.82 -2.37
N GLN A 96 -5.51 4.99 -2.76
CA GLN A 96 -4.76 6.17 -3.20
C GLN A 96 -3.73 6.68 -2.17
N VAL A 97 -3.94 6.41 -0.88
CA VAL A 97 -3.01 6.85 0.15
C VAL A 97 -1.63 6.20 0.00
N LEU A 98 -1.56 4.99 -0.56
CA LEU A 98 -0.28 4.29 -0.76
C LEU A 98 0.70 5.08 -1.64
N GLU A 99 0.22 5.84 -2.62
CA GLU A 99 1.06 6.67 -3.51
C GLU A 99 1.71 7.85 -2.76
N HIS A 100 1.15 8.21 -1.61
CA HIS A 100 1.55 9.38 -0.83
C HIS A 100 2.27 9.03 0.47
N VAL A 101 2.41 7.74 0.80
CA VAL A 101 3.19 7.30 1.97
C VAL A 101 4.63 7.05 1.53
N GLU A 102 5.47 8.07 1.66
CA GLU A 102 6.89 7.98 1.32
C GLU A 102 7.69 7.10 2.29
N TYR A 103 7.23 6.96 3.54
CA TYR A 103 7.98 6.29 4.60
C TYR A 103 7.09 5.64 5.66
N TRP A 104 7.37 4.37 5.93
CA TRP A 104 6.77 3.58 7.01
C TRP A 104 7.74 3.53 8.20
N PRO A 105 7.49 4.28 9.29
CA PRO A 105 8.39 4.26 10.44
C PRO A 105 8.45 2.87 11.07
N THR A 106 9.62 2.23 10.98
CA THR A 106 9.90 0.81 11.25
C THR A 106 9.87 0.40 12.74
N LYS A 107 9.09 1.07 13.59
CA LYS A 107 9.13 0.82 15.05
C LYS A 107 8.05 -0.14 15.57
N LYS A 108 7.01 -0.44 14.79
CA LYS A 108 5.96 -1.42 15.12
C LYS A 108 5.65 -2.29 13.90
N ASP A 109 5.22 -3.53 14.14
CA ASP A 109 4.71 -4.42 13.09
C ASP A 109 3.43 -3.79 12.49
N VAL A 110 3.55 -3.23 11.28
CA VAL A 110 2.43 -2.68 10.52
C VAL A 110 1.89 -3.77 9.60
N HIS A 111 0.62 -4.11 9.77
CA HIS A 111 -0.11 -5.06 8.94
C HIS A 111 -0.92 -4.29 7.91
N ILE A 112 -0.59 -4.44 6.63
CA ILE A 112 -1.33 -3.81 5.52
C ILE A 112 -2.29 -4.85 4.94
N ILE A 113 -3.57 -4.51 4.93
CA ILE A 113 -4.65 -5.33 4.41
C ILE A 113 -5.27 -4.56 3.25
N ILE A 114 -5.19 -5.11 2.04
CA ILE A 114 -5.78 -4.52 0.85
C ILE A 114 -7.08 -5.28 0.58
N ASP A 115 -8.20 -4.62 0.82
CA ASP A 115 -9.53 -5.14 0.52
C ASP A 115 -9.99 -4.59 -0.83
N GLU A 116 -10.66 -5.47 -1.59
CA GLU A 116 -10.85 -5.38 -3.04
C GLU A 116 -9.52 -5.23 -3.80
N THR A 117 -9.33 -6.03 -4.85
CA THR A 117 -8.16 -5.82 -5.72
C THR A 117 -8.22 -4.42 -6.31
N PHE A 118 -7.07 -3.75 -6.44
CA PHE A 118 -7.00 -2.52 -7.25
C PHE A 118 -7.79 -2.74 -8.54
N GLN A 119 -8.71 -1.85 -8.86
CA GLN A 119 -9.32 -1.86 -10.18
C GLN A 119 -8.21 -1.50 -11.18
N VAL A 120 -7.49 -2.52 -11.64
CA VAL A 120 -6.52 -2.38 -12.72
C VAL A 120 -7.35 -2.12 -13.97
N HIS A 121 -7.61 -0.85 -14.24
CA HIS A 121 -8.38 -0.43 -15.41
C HIS A 121 -7.58 -0.67 -16.70
N ASP A 122 -6.25 -0.76 -16.59
CA ASP A 122 -5.34 -1.06 -17.69
C ASP A 122 -4.27 -2.07 -17.24
N HIS A 123 -4.31 -3.26 -17.82
CA HIS A 123 -3.28 -4.28 -17.67
C HIS A 123 -2.42 -4.25 -18.94
N GLN A 124 -1.31 -3.52 -18.87
CA GLN A 124 -0.29 -3.54 -19.92
C GLN A 124 0.75 -4.61 -19.61
N VAL A 125 0.50 -5.85 -20.04
CA VAL A 125 1.58 -6.83 -20.17
C VAL A 125 2.38 -6.46 -21.41
N HIS A 126 3.44 -5.70 -21.17
CA HIS A 126 4.52 -5.58 -22.13
C HIS A 126 5.29 -6.89 -22.13
N SER A 127 4.90 -7.82 -23.01
CA SER A 127 5.79 -8.92 -23.40
C SER A 127 6.92 -8.30 -24.20
N LEU A 128 7.90 -7.68 -23.53
CA LEU A 128 9.09 -7.12 -24.17
C LEU A 128 9.82 -8.26 -24.87
N PRO A 129 9.80 -8.34 -26.21
CA PRO A 129 10.57 -9.34 -26.92
C PRO A 129 12.04 -8.95 -26.74
N LYS A 130 12.81 -9.72 -25.94
CA LYS A 130 14.25 -9.57 -25.65
C LYS A 130 14.86 -8.28 -26.24
N SER A 131 14.48 -7.14 -25.67
CA SER A 131 14.77 -5.81 -26.23
C SER A 131 16.17 -5.30 -25.85
N HIS A 132 17.02 -6.19 -25.33
CA HIS A 132 18.40 -5.89 -25.00
C HIS A 132 19.12 -5.23 -26.17
N ARG A 133 18.89 -5.72 -27.41
CA ARG A 133 19.45 -5.12 -28.63
C ARG A 133 19.01 -3.68 -28.89
N ILE A 134 17.78 -3.29 -28.53
CA ILE A 134 17.30 -1.91 -28.73
C ILE A 134 18.18 -0.93 -27.95
N LEU A 135 18.64 -1.30 -26.76
CA LEU A 135 19.55 -0.47 -25.98
C LEU A 135 21.01 -0.72 -26.39
N THR A 136 21.45 -1.98 -26.45
CA THR A 136 22.88 -2.28 -26.70
C THR A 136 23.37 -1.98 -28.10
N ASP A 137 22.51 -1.91 -29.12
CA ASP A 137 22.96 -1.56 -30.48
C ASP A 137 23.35 -0.07 -30.59
N HIS A 138 22.96 0.76 -29.62
CA HIS A 138 23.32 2.18 -29.54
C HIS A 138 24.50 2.48 -28.62
N PHE A 139 25.08 1.46 -27.97
CA PHE A 139 26.20 1.63 -27.06
C PHE A 139 27.36 0.72 -27.44
N LYS A 140 28.59 1.24 -27.38
CA LYS A 140 29.82 0.46 -27.49
C LYS A 140 30.58 0.54 -26.18
N MET A 141 31.34 -0.52 -25.88
CA MET A 141 32.29 -0.51 -24.79
C MET A 141 33.67 -0.19 -25.34
N GLU A 142 34.28 0.87 -24.81
CA GLU A 142 35.68 1.23 -25.06
C GLU A 142 36.52 0.89 -23.84
N HIS A 143 37.73 0.39 -24.07
CA HIS A 143 38.68 0.16 -22.99
C HIS A 143 39.03 1.49 -22.32
N HIS A 144 38.76 1.60 -21.03
CA HIS A 144 39.08 2.80 -20.25
C HIS A 144 40.28 2.58 -19.34
N ASN A 145 40.46 1.37 -18.78
CA ASN A 145 41.68 0.93 -18.10
C ASN A 145 41.74 -0.61 -18.02
N ALA A 146 42.71 -1.15 -17.26
CA ALA A 146 42.95 -2.59 -17.12
C ALA A 146 41.81 -3.39 -16.47
N VAL A 147 40.84 -2.72 -15.82
CA VAL A 147 39.78 -3.36 -15.04
C VAL A 147 38.38 -2.97 -15.53
N TYR A 148 38.23 -1.81 -16.17
CA TYR A 148 36.94 -1.25 -16.53
C TYR A 148 36.88 -0.78 -17.98
N SER A 149 35.72 -1.03 -18.60
CA SER A 149 35.35 -0.46 -19.89
C SER A 149 34.34 0.68 -19.71
N ARG A 150 34.41 1.68 -20.58
CA ARG A 150 33.49 2.83 -20.61
C ARG A 150 32.43 2.58 -21.69
N ILE A 151 31.17 2.83 -21.35
CA ILE A 151 30.06 2.77 -22.30
C ILE A 151 29.98 4.11 -23.03
N VAL A 152 30.07 4.09 -24.36
CA VAL A 152 29.96 5.25 -25.24
C VAL A 152 28.78 5.10 -26.19
N ARG A 153 28.05 6.20 -26.45
CA ARG A 153 26.92 6.21 -27.38
C ARG A 153 27.43 6.16 -28.82
N CYS A 154 26.91 5.24 -29.62
CA CYS A 154 27.11 5.25 -31.07
C CYS A 154 26.20 6.29 -31.72
N ASN A 155 26.76 7.42 -32.12
CA ASN A 155 26.10 8.29 -33.09
C ASN A 155 26.18 7.61 -34.46
N ARG A 156 25.08 7.02 -34.93
CA ARG A 156 24.93 6.80 -36.37
C ARG A 156 24.45 8.11 -37.01
N PRO A 157 24.89 8.44 -38.23
CA PRO A 157 24.34 9.57 -38.99
C PRO A 157 22.84 9.39 -39.26
#